data_AF-A0A661BJR1-F1
#
_entry.id   AF-A0A661BJR1-F1
#
_cell.length_a   1.000
_cell.length_b   1.000
_cell.length_c   1.000
_cell.angle_alpha   90.00
_cell.angle_beta   90.00
_cell.angle_gamma   90.00
#
_symmetry.space_group_name_H-M   'P 1'
#
loop_
_entity.id
_entity.type
_entity.pdbx_description
1 polymer ?
#
loop_
_entity_poly.entity_id
_entity_poly.type
_entity_poly.pdbx_seq_one_letter_code
_entity_poly.pdbx_strand_id
1 'polypeptide(L)'
;MLGIAVVIAAMVWLLPRFLPFSQVPENWLADFRQAAFAKVAESNSDIVIVSVTEDTLASFPYRSPLDRKFLAEILDALEAAEVKAVGVDVLFDQPTEENKDRALYQRLRSFSRPLVVVSADRSAGLTEMQAQYLSAFLDGITTGHANLLTDRIDGTVRRLFPGKDTPRGNTEPSLVAALANALGVEAPTKAE
;
A
#
# COMPACT_ATOMS: atom_id res chain seq x y z
N MET A 1 -16.55 37.82 -33.18
CA MET A 1 -16.71 36.39 -32.83
C MET A 1 -15.38 35.73 -32.46
N LEU A 2 -14.29 35.94 -33.21
CA LEU A 2 -12.97 35.35 -32.92
C LEU A 2 -12.43 35.70 -31.52
N GLY A 3 -12.54 36.96 -31.08
CA GLY A 3 -12.06 37.37 -29.75
C GLY A 3 -12.81 36.71 -28.58
N ILE A 4 -14.11 36.46 -28.74
CA ILE A 4 -14.93 35.76 -27.73
C ILE A 4 -14.50 34.29 -27.65
N ALA A 5 -14.29 33.63 -28.78
CA ALA A 5 -13.82 32.25 -28.83
C ALA A 5 -12.43 32.08 -28.18
N VAL A 6 -11.51 33.03 -28.40
CA VAL A 6 -10.18 33.03 -27.77
C VAL A 6 -10.27 33.22 -26.26
N VAL A 7 -11.12 34.14 -25.79
CA VAL A 7 -11.32 34.35 -24.34
C VAL A 7 -11.93 33.11 -23.69
N ILE A 8 -12.94 32.49 -24.31
CA ILE A 8 -13.53 31.25 -23.80
C ILE A 8 -12.50 30.12 -23.77
N ALA A 9 -11.72 29.92 -24.84
CA ALA A 9 -10.68 28.89 -24.88
C ALA A 9 -9.59 29.11 -23.82
N ALA A 10 -9.14 30.36 -23.65
CA ALA A 10 -8.20 30.73 -22.60
C ALA A 10 -8.80 30.50 -21.20
N MET A 11 -10.07 30.83 -21.00
CA MET A 11 -10.77 30.63 -19.75
C MET A 11 -10.92 29.13 -19.44
N VAL A 12 -11.33 28.30 -20.41
CA VAL A 12 -11.40 26.83 -20.26
C VAL A 12 -10.03 26.21 -19.97
N TRP A 13 -8.94 26.77 -20.51
CA TRP A 13 -7.59 26.29 -20.24
C TRP A 13 -7.02 26.76 -18.90
N LEU A 14 -7.36 27.98 -18.47
CA LEU A 14 -6.83 28.60 -17.25
C LEU A 14 -7.67 28.27 -16.00
N LEU A 15 -9.00 28.27 -16.09
CA LEU A 15 -9.88 28.05 -14.93
C LEU A 15 -9.57 26.76 -14.17
N PRO A 16 -9.34 25.60 -14.83
CA PRO A 16 -9.06 24.36 -14.11
C PRO A 16 -7.76 24.38 -13.31
N ARG A 17 -6.82 25.27 -13.65
CA ARG A 17 -5.58 25.44 -12.90
C ARG A 17 -5.76 26.26 -11.62
N PHE A 18 -6.78 27.10 -11.56
CA PHE A 18 -7.01 28.02 -10.44
C PHE A 18 -8.26 27.69 -9.61
N LEU A 19 -9.23 26.96 -10.19
CA LEU A 19 -10.46 26.55 -9.52
C LEU A 19 -10.52 25.02 -9.38
N PRO A 20 -10.18 24.47 -8.20
CA PRO A 20 -10.21 23.03 -7.94
C PRO A 20 -11.61 22.41 -8.08
N PHE A 21 -12.68 23.22 -8.02
CA PHE A 21 -14.06 22.76 -8.21
C PHE A 21 -14.34 22.16 -9.59
N SER A 22 -13.52 22.45 -10.60
CA SER A 22 -13.65 21.87 -11.95
C SER A 22 -13.33 20.37 -11.99
N GLN A 23 -12.52 19.87 -11.06
CA GLN A 23 -12.14 18.45 -11.01
C GLN A 23 -13.27 17.57 -10.44
N VAL A 24 -14.18 18.13 -9.65
CA VAL A 24 -15.24 17.35 -9.00
C VAL A 24 -16.24 16.77 -10.02
N PRO A 25 -16.81 17.55 -10.96
CA PRO A 25 -17.66 16.99 -12.01
C PRO A 25 -16.92 16.00 -12.92
N GLU A 26 -15.63 16.24 -13.17
CA GLU A 26 -14.81 15.37 -14.02
C GLU A 26 -14.56 14.02 -13.35
N ASN A 27 -14.13 14.01 -12.09
CA ASN A 27 -13.96 12.80 -11.29
C ASN A 27 -15.27 12.03 -11.17
N TRP A 28 -16.39 12.73 -10.91
CA TRP A 28 -17.69 12.09 -10.82
C TRP A 28 -18.12 11.43 -12.13
N LEU A 29 -17.91 12.12 -13.27
CA LEU A 29 -18.20 11.57 -14.59
C LEU A 29 -17.28 10.38 -14.92
N ALA A 30 -15.99 10.46 -14.55
CA ALA A 30 -15.03 9.40 -14.73
C ALA A 30 -15.41 8.15 -13.92
N ASP A 31 -15.80 8.33 -12.65
CA ASP A 31 -16.25 7.27 -11.77
C ASP A 31 -17.56 6.66 -12.26
N PHE A 32 -18.53 7.47 -12.69
CA PHE A 32 -19.78 6.98 -13.29
C PHE A 32 -19.48 6.15 -14.55
N ARG A 33 -18.61 6.64 -15.42
CA ARG A 33 -18.20 5.92 -16.63
C ARG A 33 -17.52 4.60 -16.28
N GLN A 34 -16.65 4.59 -15.28
CA GLN A 34 -15.98 3.38 -14.81
C GLN A 34 -17.00 2.39 -14.23
N ALA A 35 -17.89 2.83 -13.34
CA ALA A 35 -18.89 1.98 -12.71
C ALA A 35 -19.92 1.41 -13.71
N ALA A 36 -20.33 2.22 -14.69
CA ALA A 36 -21.35 1.82 -15.66
C ALA A 36 -20.79 1.00 -16.83
N PHE A 37 -19.53 1.22 -17.23
CA PHE A 37 -19.00 0.69 -18.50
C PHE A 37 -17.66 -0.02 -18.40
N ALA A 38 -16.97 0.01 -17.26
CA ALA A 38 -15.72 -0.76 -17.14
C ALA A 38 -16.03 -2.25 -17.20
N LYS A 39 -15.22 -2.97 -17.97
CA LYS A 39 -15.21 -4.42 -17.90
C LYS A 39 -14.72 -4.81 -16.51
N VAL A 40 -15.51 -5.60 -15.79
CA VAL A 40 -15.06 -6.21 -14.53
C VAL A 40 -13.78 -6.98 -14.86
N ALA A 41 -12.67 -6.56 -14.28
CA ALA A 41 -11.42 -7.29 -14.42
C ALA A 41 -11.63 -8.67 -13.78
N GLU A 42 -11.30 -9.73 -14.51
CA GLU A 42 -11.32 -11.07 -13.95
C GLU A 42 -10.31 -11.14 -12.80
N SER A 43 -10.72 -11.75 -11.69
CA SER A 43 -9.81 -11.98 -10.56
C SER A 43 -8.65 -12.85 -11.04
N ASN A 44 -7.43 -12.42 -10.77
CA ASN A 44 -6.25 -13.19 -11.13
C ASN A 44 -6.12 -14.38 -10.15
N SER A 45 -6.25 -15.60 -10.66
CA SER A 45 -6.16 -16.84 -9.87
C SER A 45 -4.79 -17.05 -9.22
N ASP A 46 -3.75 -16.34 -9.68
CA ASP A 46 -2.40 -16.40 -9.10
C ASP A 46 -2.25 -15.54 -7.83
N ILE A 47 -3.25 -14.70 -7.50
CA ILE A 47 -3.20 -13.80 -6.34
C ILE A 47 -4.21 -14.27 -5.29
N VAL A 48 -3.70 -14.57 -4.11
CA VAL A 48 -4.52 -14.94 -2.94
C VAL A 48 -4.38 -13.87 -1.87
N ILE A 49 -5.50 -13.41 -1.33
CA ILE A 49 -5.54 -12.51 -0.18
C ILE A 49 -5.83 -13.37 1.06
N VAL A 50 -4.87 -13.45 1.97
CA VAL A 50 -5.05 -14.07 3.29
C VAL A 50 -5.55 -12.99 4.24
N SER A 51 -6.85 -12.93 4.47
CA SER A 51 -7.46 -11.93 5.33
C SER A 51 -7.50 -12.38 6.79
N VAL A 52 -7.22 -11.45 7.70
CA VAL A 52 -7.48 -11.62 9.13
C VAL A 52 -8.86 -11.04 9.42
N THR A 53 -9.81 -11.91 9.77
CA THR A 53 -11.21 -11.54 10.00
C THR A 53 -11.53 -11.45 11.49
N GLU A 54 -12.72 -10.95 11.82
CA GLU A 54 -13.24 -10.96 13.19
C GLU A 54 -13.31 -12.38 13.78
N ASP A 55 -13.62 -13.40 12.96
CA ASP A 55 -13.61 -14.80 13.40
C ASP A 55 -12.19 -15.27 13.73
N THR A 56 -11.18 -14.87 12.93
CA THR A 56 -9.77 -15.12 13.25
C THR A 56 -9.39 -14.46 14.56
N LEU A 57 -9.72 -13.17 14.75
CA LEU A 57 -9.38 -12.39 15.93
C LEU A 57 -10.07 -12.90 17.20
N ALA A 58 -11.26 -13.48 17.09
CA ALA A 58 -11.99 -14.05 18.22
C ALA A 58 -11.28 -15.26 18.87
N SER A 59 -10.35 -15.90 18.15
CA SER A 59 -9.52 -16.98 18.70
C SER A 59 -8.35 -16.49 19.57
N PHE A 60 -8.09 -15.19 19.60
CA PHE A 60 -7.00 -14.58 20.36
C PHE A 60 -7.50 -13.79 21.56
N PRO A 61 -6.68 -13.65 22.62
CA PRO A 61 -7.06 -12.88 23.81
C PRO A 61 -7.17 -11.36 23.55
N TYR A 62 -6.70 -10.89 22.39
CA TYR A 62 -6.73 -9.50 21.97
C TYR A 62 -6.86 -9.40 20.45
N ARG A 63 -7.33 -8.24 19.97
CA ARG A 63 -7.49 -7.95 18.53
C ARG A 63 -6.23 -7.38 17.89
N SER A 64 -5.47 -6.57 18.63
CA SER A 64 -4.31 -5.84 18.14
C SER A 64 -3.32 -5.60 19.28
N PRO A 65 -2.00 -5.68 19.04
CA PRO A 65 -1.36 -6.15 17.79
C PRO A 65 -1.69 -7.60 17.45
N LEU A 66 -1.53 -8.01 16.19
CA LEU A 66 -1.70 -9.42 15.81
C LEU A 66 -0.62 -10.29 16.49
N ASP A 67 -1.01 -11.49 16.94
CA ASP A 67 -0.08 -12.43 17.57
C ASP A 67 1.07 -12.79 16.63
N ARG A 68 2.32 -12.55 17.07
CA ARG A 68 3.49 -12.73 16.19
C ARG A 68 3.82 -14.19 15.92
N LYS A 69 3.48 -15.09 16.83
CA LYS A 69 3.65 -16.53 16.61
C LYS A 69 2.67 -17.00 15.53
N PHE A 70 1.42 -16.55 15.59
CA PHE A 70 0.43 -16.82 14.55
C PHE A 70 0.88 -16.33 13.17
N LEU A 71 1.42 -15.10 13.08
CA LEU A 71 1.99 -14.60 11.82
C LEU A 71 3.16 -15.44 11.30
N ALA A 72 4.04 -15.92 12.19
CA ALA A 72 5.13 -16.81 11.79
C ALA A 72 4.62 -18.16 11.27
N GLU A 73 3.59 -18.73 11.91
CA GLU A 73 2.94 -19.98 11.48
C GLU A 73 2.24 -19.83 10.12
N ILE A 74 1.66 -18.65 9.82
CA ILE A 74 1.15 -18.33 8.48
C ILE A 74 2.29 -18.38 7.46
N LEU A 75 3.44 -17.77 7.76
CA LEU A 75 4.60 -17.81 6.86
C LEU A 75 5.10 -19.26 6.66
N ASP A 76 5.10 -20.10 7.69
CA ASP A 76 5.42 -21.53 7.54
C ASP A 76 4.45 -22.24 6.57
N ALA A 77 3.14 -21.99 6.71
CA ALA A 77 2.13 -22.56 5.83
C ALA A 77 2.28 -22.06 4.37
N LEU A 78 2.56 -20.77 4.18
CA LEU A 78 2.77 -20.17 2.85
C LEU A 78 4.04 -20.70 2.17
N GLU A 79 5.13 -20.89 2.92
CA GLU A 79 6.35 -21.49 2.36
C GLU A 79 6.14 -22.95 1.98
N ALA A 80 5.44 -23.73 2.83
CA ALA A 80 5.08 -25.12 2.52
C ALA A 80 4.15 -25.23 1.30
N ALA A 81 3.34 -24.21 1.04
CA ALA A 81 2.49 -24.10 -0.15
C ALA A 81 3.25 -23.60 -1.40
N GLU A 82 4.56 -23.35 -1.30
CA GLU A 82 5.43 -22.91 -2.39
C GLU A 82 4.96 -21.64 -3.11
N VAL A 83 4.44 -20.66 -2.36
CA VAL A 83 4.03 -19.37 -2.93
C VAL A 83 5.18 -18.68 -3.67
N LYS A 84 4.84 -17.95 -4.75
CA LYS A 84 5.84 -17.23 -5.57
C LYS A 84 6.45 -16.04 -4.81
N ALA A 85 5.65 -15.33 -4.02
CA ALA A 85 6.07 -14.22 -3.17
C ALA A 85 5.01 -13.91 -2.10
N VAL A 86 5.35 -13.11 -1.09
CA VAL A 86 4.45 -12.67 -0.02
C VAL A 86 4.55 -11.16 0.21
N GLY A 87 3.41 -10.47 0.22
CA GLY A 87 3.27 -9.11 0.75
C GLY A 87 2.58 -9.14 2.11
N VAL A 88 3.20 -8.57 3.13
CA VAL A 88 2.66 -8.53 4.51
C VAL A 88 2.20 -7.11 4.81
N ASP A 89 0.89 -6.88 4.75
CA ASP A 89 0.24 -5.61 5.11
C ASP A 89 -0.12 -5.58 6.61
N VAL A 90 0.91 -5.67 7.46
CA VAL A 90 0.80 -5.55 8.92
C VAL A 90 1.95 -4.69 9.42
N LEU A 91 1.64 -3.65 10.19
CA LEU A 91 2.64 -2.78 10.78
C LEU A 91 3.22 -3.38 12.08
N PHE A 92 4.55 -3.43 12.17
CA PHE A 92 5.28 -3.95 13.32
C PHE A 92 5.94 -2.81 14.11
N ASP A 93 5.13 -1.85 14.55
CA ASP A 93 5.56 -0.56 15.12
C ASP A 93 5.61 -0.53 16.66
N GLN A 94 5.28 -1.63 17.32
CA GLN A 94 5.36 -1.76 18.77
C GLN A 94 5.73 -3.18 19.21
N PRO A 95 6.42 -3.33 20.36
CA PRO A 95 6.72 -4.64 20.93
C PRO A 95 5.46 -5.36 21.41
N THR A 96 5.54 -6.70 21.44
CA THR A 96 4.53 -7.57 22.04
C THR A 96 5.17 -8.47 23.10
N GLU A 97 5.26 -9.76 22.85
CA GLU A 97 5.95 -10.75 23.66
C GLU A 97 7.31 -11.04 23.03
N GLU A 98 8.40 -10.77 23.73
CA GLU A 98 9.77 -10.81 23.20
C GLU A 98 10.11 -12.11 22.44
N ASN A 99 9.67 -13.26 22.99
CA ASN A 99 9.90 -14.56 22.35
C ASN A 99 9.17 -14.69 21.01
N LYS A 100 7.95 -14.16 20.91
CA LYS A 100 7.14 -14.23 19.69
C LYS A 100 7.61 -13.19 18.66
N ASP A 101 7.95 -11.98 19.11
CA ASP A 101 8.57 -10.94 18.28
C ASP A 101 9.87 -11.47 17.63
N ARG A 102 10.75 -12.10 18.43
CA ARG A 102 12.00 -12.70 17.93
C ARG A 102 11.75 -13.84 16.95
N ALA A 103 10.76 -14.70 17.22
CA ALA A 103 10.41 -15.79 16.33
C ALA A 103 9.93 -15.27 14.97
N LEU A 104 9.04 -14.27 14.94
CA LEU A 104 8.59 -13.66 13.70
C LEU A 104 9.72 -12.96 12.95
N TYR A 105 10.56 -12.20 13.66
CA TYR A 105 11.72 -11.55 13.05
C TYR A 105 12.67 -12.54 12.36
N GLN A 106 13.00 -13.64 13.05
CA GLN A 106 13.82 -14.71 12.48
C GLN A 106 13.14 -15.32 11.25
N ARG A 107 11.82 -15.53 11.34
CA ARG A 107 11.05 -16.14 10.27
C ARG A 107 10.97 -15.27 9.02
N LEU A 108 10.73 -13.97 9.17
CA LEU A 108 10.71 -13.00 8.07
C LEU A 108 12.05 -12.98 7.31
N ARG A 109 13.17 -13.11 8.02
CA ARG A 109 14.51 -13.16 7.43
C ARG A 109 14.89 -14.50 6.81
N SER A 110 14.34 -15.60 7.32
CA SER A 110 14.63 -16.95 6.82
C SER A 110 13.68 -17.42 5.72
N PHE A 111 12.65 -16.63 5.38
CA PHE A 111 11.70 -16.96 4.33
C PHE A 111 12.39 -17.04 2.96
N SER A 112 12.24 -18.17 2.27
CA SER A 112 13.07 -18.54 1.12
C SER A 112 12.60 -17.90 -0.20
N ARG A 113 11.41 -17.29 -0.20
CA ARG A 113 10.80 -16.65 -1.38
C ARG A 113 10.81 -15.13 -1.20
N PRO A 114 10.63 -14.33 -2.26
CA PRO A 114 10.47 -12.89 -2.12
C PRO A 114 9.38 -12.53 -1.11
N LEU A 115 9.75 -11.72 -0.11
CA LEU A 115 8.84 -11.26 0.94
C LEU A 115 9.03 -9.77 1.14
N VAL A 116 7.92 -9.03 1.16
CA VAL A 116 7.90 -7.59 1.41
C VAL A 116 6.96 -7.31 2.57
N VAL A 117 7.42 -6.54 3.55
CA VAL A 117 6.60 -6.09 4.69
C VAL A 117 6.30 -4.60 4.56
N VAL A 118 5.10 -4.20 4.96
CA VAL A 118 4.77 -2.77 4.99
C VAL A 118 5.62 -2.01 5.99
N SER A 119 6.10 -0.85 5.57
CA SER A 119 6.75 0.14 6.42
C SER A 119 5.98 1.46 6.36
N ALA A 120 6.23 2.29 7.36
CA ALA A 120 5.64 3.61 7.52
C ALA A 120 6.61 4.52 8.29
N ASP A 121 6.30 5.81 8.30
CA ASP A 121 7.06 6.78 9.07
C ASP A 121 6.13 7.80 9.75
N ARG A 122 6.71 8.84 10.34
CA ARG A 122 5.98 9.87 11.07
C ARG A 122 4.96 10.63 10.23
N SER A 123 5.15 10.72 8.92
CA SER A 123 4.16 11.33 8.02
C SER A 123 2.88 10.49 7.90
N ALA A 124 2.95 9.20 8.25
CA ALA A 124 1.81 8.30 8.35
C ALA A 124 1.17 8.28 9.75
N GLY A 125 1.59 9.18 10.66
CA GLY A 125 1.00 9.31 11.99
C GLY A 125 1.67 8.51 13.10
N LEU A 126 2.79 7.85 12.83
CA LEU A 126 3.57 7.14 13.85
C LEU A 126 4.21 8.14 14.84
N THR A 127 4.23 7.76 16.11
CA THR A 127 5.10 8.41 17.10
C THR A 127 6.57 8.16 16.78
N GLU A 128 7.46 8.96 17.36
CA GLU A 128 8.91 8.77 17.22
C GLU A 128 9.36 7.37 17.68
N MET A 129 8.83 6.89 18.81
CA MET A 129 9.16 5.55 19.33
C MET A 129 8.66 4.44 18.40
N GLN A 130 7.47 4.59 17.83
CA GLN A 130 6.91 3.62 16.88
C GLN A 130 7.75 3.55 15.60
N ALA A 131 8.12 4.69 15.04
CA ALA A 131 8.96 4.75 13.85
C ALA A 131 10.35 4.13 14.08
N GLN A 132 10.94 4.37 15.26
CA GLN A 132 12.23 3.76 15.65
C GLN A 132 12.11 2.25 15.84
N TYR A 133 11.06 1.77 16.53
CA TYR A 133 10.83 0.34 16.72
C TYR A 133 10.59 -0.37 15.39
N LEU A 134 9.73 0.19 14.54
CA LEU A 134 9.43 -0.36 13.21
C LEU A 134 10.70 -0.49 12.36
N SER A 135 11.51 0.57 12.31
CA SER A 135 12.79 0.58 11.58
C SER A 135 13.74 -0.50 12.10
N ALA A 136 13.84 -0.67 13.43
CA ALA A 136 14.68 -1.71 14.03
C ALA A 136 14.13 -3.13 13.77
N PHE A 137 12.82 -3.33 13.86
CA PHE A 137 12.17 -4.63 13.63
C PHE A 137 12.29 -5.06 12.16
N LEU A 138 12.25 -4.11 11.22
CA LEU A 138 12.36 -4.37 9.79
C LEU A 138 13.79 -4.31 9.24
N ASP A 139 14.80 -4.17 10.10
CA ASP A 139 16.20 -4.18 9.66
C ASP A 139 16.50 -5.45 8.83
N GLY A 140 17.14 -5.27 7.67
CA GLY A 140 17.47 -6.36 6.75
C GLY A 140 16.27 -7.07 6.10
N ILE A 141 15.05 -6.54 6.23
CA ILE A 141 13.84 -7.05 5.56
C ILE A 141 13.48 -6.11 4.40
N THR A 142 13.06 -6.65 3.26
CA THR A 142 12.57 -5.82 2.15
C THR A 142 11.23 -5.20 2.53
N THR A 143 11.10 -3.89 2.31
CA THR A 143 9.91 -3.14 2.72
C THR A 143 9.29 -2.35 1.58
N GLY A 144 8.02 -2.00 1.74
CA GLY A 144 7.31 -1.07 0.87
C GLY A 144 6.22 -0.32 1.64
N HIS A 145 5.81 0.84 1.14
CA HIS A 145 4.80 1.68 1.81
C HIS A 145 3.37 1.19 1.53
N ALA A 146 2.52 1.17 2.57
CA ALA A 146 1.10 0.83 2.47
C ALA A 146 0.20 1.99 2.00
N ASN A 147 0.80 3.15 1.66
CA ASN A 147 0.07 4.37 1.36
C ASN A 147 -0.84 4.23 0.14
N LEU A 148 -2.00 4.86 0.23
CA LEU A 148 -2.94 5.02 -0.87
C LEU A 148 -3.03 6.50 -1.26
N LEU A 149 -3.10 6.77 -2.55
CA LEU A 149 -3.35 8.13 -3.05
C LEU A 149 -4.85 8.42 -3.03
N THR A 150 -5.29 9.06 -1.96
CA THR A 150 -6.67 9.52 -1.81
C THR A 150 -6.86 10.90 -2.42
N ASP A 151 -8.01 11.11 -3.05
CA ASP A 151 -8.44 12.43 -3.45
C ASP A 151 -8.73 13.30 -2.22
N ARG A 152 -8.29 14.56 -2.24
CA ARG A 152 -8.41 15.46 -1.08
C ARG A 152 -9.85 15.91 -0.82
N ILE A 153 -10.73 15.82 -1.82
CA ILE A 153 -12.10 16.31 -1.74
C ILE A 153 -13.04 15.22 -1.22
N ASP A 154 -12.92 14.00 -1.77
CA ASP A 154 -13.84 12.90 -1.49
C ASP A 154 -13.19 11.66 -0.86
N GLY A 155 -11.87 11.62 -0.72
CA GLY A 155 -11.16 10.50 -0.11
C GLY A 155 -11.03 9.25 -0.99
N THR A 156 -11.54 9.28 -2.23
CA THR A 156 -11.55 8.11 -3.12
C THR A 156 -10.14 7.81 -3.62
N VAL A 157 -9.78 6.53 -3.65
CA VAL A 157 -8.53 6.06 -4.26
C VAL A 157 -8.78 5.81 -5.74
N ARG A 158 -8.15 6.61 -6.59
CA ARG A 158 -8.26 6.48 -8.07
C ARG A 158 -6.94 6.13 -8.74
N ARG A 159 -5.83 6.26 -8.01
CA ARG A 159 -4.47 6.13 -8.55
C ARG A 159 -3.62 5.21 -7.70
N LEU A 160 -2.69 4.52 -8.34
CA LEU A 160 -1.67 3.74 -7.66
C LEU A 160 -0.67 4.67 -6.97
N PHE A 161 -0.29 4.35 -5.74
CA PHE A 161 0.89 4.94 -5.10
C PHE A 161 2.14 4.19 -5.60
N PRO A 162 3.03 4.81 -6.40
CA PRO A 162 4.23 4.12 -6.88
C PRO A 162 5.30 3.99 -5.78
N GLY A 163 5.33 4.94 -4.86
CA GLY A 163 6.34 5.03 -3.82
C GLY A 163 6.49 6.45 -3.28
N LYS A 164 7.35 6.59 -2.29
CA LYS A 164 7.67 7.83 -1.60
C LYS A 164 9.08 8.28 -1.96
N ASP A 165 9.22 9.51 -2.45
CA ASP A 165 10.54 10.11 -2.61
C ASP A 165 11.15 10.43 -1.23
N THR A 166 12.37 9.95 -1.03
CA THR A 166 13.16 10.25 0.16
C THR A 166 13.94 11.54 -0.04
N PRO A 167 14.29 12.27 1.05
CA PRO A 167 15.15 13.46 0.96
C PRO A 167 16.53 13.20 0.33
N ARG A 168 16.95 11.92 0.25
CA ARG A 168 18.22 11.50 -0.38
C ARG A 168 18.11 11.28 -1.89
N GLY A 169 16.94 11.50 -2.49
CA GLY A 169 16.71 11.38 -3.93
C GLY A 169 16.36 9.97 -4.40
N ASN A 170 16.26 8.99 -3.50
CA ASN A 170 15.78 7.65 -3.81
C ASN A 170 14.27 7.55 -3.57
N THR A 171 13.56 6.77 -4.38
CA THR A 171 12.14 6.48 -4.15
C THR A 171 12.01 5.15 -3.40
N GLU A 172 11.42 5.19 -2.21
CA GLU A 172 11.01 3.99 -1.48
C GLU A 172 9.70 3.48 -2.11
N PRO A 173 9.66 2.25 -2.64
CA PRO A 173 8.50 1.74 -3.36
C PRO A 173 7.27 1.56 -2.46
N SER A 174 6.07 1.54 -3.04
CA SER A 174 4.90 0.99 -2.37
C SER A 174 5.03 -0.52 -2.15
N LEU A 175 4.21 -1.11 -1.28
CA LEU A 175 4.19 -2.56 -1.05
C LEU A 175 4.08 -3.35 -2.36
N VAL A 176 3.14 -2.93 -3.22
CA VAL A 176 2.88 -3.61 -4.50
C VAL A 176 4.03 -3.41 -5.47
N ALA A 177 4.60 -2.20 -5.54
CA ALA A 177 5.76 -1.94 -6.39
C ALA A 177 7.00 -2.72 -5.95
N ALA A 178 7.25 -2.80 -4.63
CA ALA A 178 8.34 -3.58 -4.06
C ALA A 178 8.18 -5.08 -4.36
N LEU A 179 6.96 -5.61 -4.24
CA LEU A 179 6.67 -7.01 -4.52
C LEU A 179 6.84 -7.34 -6.02
N ALA A 180 6.36 -6.46 -6.91
CA ALA A 180 6.56 -6.59 -8.35
C ALA A 180 8.05 -6.59 -8.71
N ASN A 181 8.82 -5.62 -8.18
CA ASN A 181 10.26 -5.54 -8.40
C ASN A 181 11.00 -6.77 -7.88
N ALA A 182 10.60 -7.32 -6.73
CA ALA A 182 11.19 -8.54 -6.18
C ALA A 182 10.90 -9.81 -7.02
N LEU A 183 9.85 -9.76 -7.84
CA LEU A 183 9.53 -10.78 -8.85
C LEU A 183 10.13 -10.48 -10.23
N GLY A 184 10.92 -9.40 -10.38
CA GLY A 184 11.51 -8.99 -11.66
C GLY A 184 10.51 -8.32 -12.63
N VAL A 185 9.37 -7.86 -12.13
CA VAL A 185 8.36 -7.11 -12.90
C VAL A 185 8.54 -5.62 -12.60
N GLU A 186 8.71 -4.80 -13.65
CA GLU A 186 8.81 -3.35 -13.49
C GLU A 186 7.48 -2.76 -13.00
N ALA A 187 7.53 -2.13 -11.83
CA ALA A 187 6.40 -1.39 -11.28
C ALA A 187 6.26 0.01 -11.91
N PRO A 188 5.04 0.57 -11.99
CA PRO A 188 4.84 1.95 -12.41
C PRO A 188 5.60 2.91 -11.49
N THR A 189 6.31 3.87 -12.10
CA THR A 189 7.10 4.90 -11.38
C THR A 189 6.33 6.19 -11.17
N LYS A 190 5.14 6.31 -11.76
CA LYS A 190 4.26 7.48 -11.66
C LYS A 190 2.92 7.08 -11.06
N ALA A 191 2.29 8.05 -10.41
CA ALA A 191 0.91 7.92 -9.97
C ALA A 191 0.00 7.93 -11.20
N GLU A 192 -0.45 6.75 -11.60
CA GLU A 192 -1.44 6.53 -12.67
C GLU A 192 -2.78 6.13 -12.08
#